data_AF-A0A9E0FIH2-F1
#
_entry.id   AF-A0A9E0FIH2-F1
#
_cell.length_a   1.000
_cell.length_b   1.000
_cell.length_c   1.000
_cell.angle_alpha   90.00
_cell.angle_beta   90.00
_cell.angle_gamma   90.00
#
_symmetry.space_group_name_H-M   'P 1'
#
loop_
_entity.id
_entity.type
_entity.pdbx_description
1 polymer ?
#
loop_
_entity_poly.entity_id
_entity_poly.type
_entity_poly.pdbx_seq_one_letter_code
_entity_poly.pdbx_strand_id
1 'polypeptide(L)'
;MRFETKREREQRRKRQKRSAILGMVFAMLVVVGLGVLLWNGKKNIEAKNVEYEKQIKELQEQVDEEKQRTEELNEYKKYVQTKKFAEEIAKDKFGLIYPDEIIFKGKK
;
A
#
# COMPACT_ATOMS: atom_id res chain seq x y z
N MET A 1 60.67 47.37 9.47
CA MET A 1 59.29 47.22 8.97
C MET A 1 59.36 46.85 7.48
N ARG A 2 58.77 45.73 7.04
CA ARG A 2 58.76 45.36 5.62
C ARG A 2 57.70 46.19 4.89
N PHE A 3 58.14 47.14 4.07
CA PHE A 3 57.25 47.87 3.17
C PHE A 3 56.94 46.99 1.96
N GLU A 4 55.82 46.27 2.02
CA GLU A 4 55.33 45.52 0.87
C GLU A 4 55.10 46.45 -0.31
N THR A 5 55.62 46.06 -1.48
CA THR A 5 55.45 46.84 -2.70
C THR A 5 53.97 46.83 -3.13
N LYS A 6 53.49 47.89 -3.80
CA LYS A 6 52.10 47.97 -4.29
C LYS A 6 51.69 46.71 -5.11
N ARG A 7 52.64 46.12 -5.84
CA ARG A 7 52.47 44.89 -6.63
C ARG A 7 52.23 43.63 -5.78
N GLU A 8 52.93 43.48 -4.66
CA GLU A 8 52.74 42.34 -3.74
C GLU A 8 51.37 42.38 -3.05
N ARG A 9 50.88 43.57 -2.69
CA ARG A 9 49.54 43.75 -2.12
C ARG A 9 48.43 43.38 -3.10
N GLU A 10 48.58 43.75 -4.38
CA GLU A 10 47.63 43.37 -5.43
C GLU A 10 47.64 41.86 -5.72
N GLN A 11 48.82 41.23 -5.75
CA GLN A 11 48.91 39.78 -5.92
C GLN A 11 48.29 39.02 -4.75
N ARG A 12 48.46 39.48 -3.50
CA ARG A 12 47.79 38.90 -2.33
C ARG A 12 46.27 39.05 -2.40
N ARG A 13 45.75 40.21 -2.78
CA ARG A 13 44.30 40.41 -3.00
C ARG A 13 43.75 39.51 -4.10
N LYS A 14 44.48 39.33 -5.21
CA LYS A 14 44.09 38.40 -6.28
C LYS A 14 44.07 36.94 -5.80
N ARG A 15 45.05 36.52 -4.99
CA ARG A 15 45.07 35.18 -4.38
C ARG A 15 43.91 34.99 -3.39
N GLN A 16 43.64 35.97 -2.53
CA GLN A 16 42.51 35.95 -1.59
C GLN A 16 41.15 35.92 -2.32
N LYS A 17 40.98 36.69 -3.40
CA LYS A 17 39.76 36.63 -4.23
C LYS A 17 39.61 35.25 -4.89
N ARG A 18 40.70 34.66 -5.40
CA ARG A 18 40.67 33.31 -5.97
C ARG A 18 40.32 32.24 -4.93
N SER A 19 40.88 32.31 -3.72
CA SER A 19 40.55 31.36 -2.64
C SER A 19 39.11 31.54 -2.14
N ALA A 20 38.60 32.78 -2.09
CA ALA A 20 37.21 33.04 -1.74
C ALA A 20 36.23 32.51 -2.81
N ILE A 21 36.55 32.69 -4.09
CA ILE A 21 35.76 32.11 -5.20
C ILE A 21 35.78 30.59 -5.14
N LEU A 22 36.93 29.98 -4.85
CA LEU A 22 37.04 28.52 -4.70
C LEU A 22 36.18 27.99 -3.54
N GLY A 23 36.17 28.71 -2.40
CA GLY A 23 35.31 28.40 -1.27
C GLY A 23 33.82 28.52 -1.58
N MET A 24 33.41 29.55 -2.34
CA MET A 24 32.03 29.71 -2.81
C MET A 24 31.60 28.59 -3.76
N VAL A 25 32.46 28.20 -4.71
CA VAL A 25 32.16 27.10 -5.64
C VAL A 25 32.02 25.79 -4.87
N PHE A 26 32.91 25.53 -3.91
CA PHE A 26 32.79 24.35 -3.05
C PHE A 26 31.49 24.35 -2.22
N ALA A 27 31.13 25.50 -1.62
CA ALA A 27 29.87 25.63 -0.89
C ALA A 27 28.64 25.39 -1.80
N MET A 28 28.63 25.92 -3.02
CA MET A 28 27.58 25.64 -4.00
C MET A 28 27.48 24.15 -4.35
N LEU A 29 28.61 23.48 -4.58
CA LEU A 29 28.63 22.04 -4.87
C LEU A 29 28.04 21.21 -3.72
N VAL A 30 28.36 21.57 -2.48
CA VAL A 30 27.78 20.92 -1.29
C VAL A 30 26.27 21.11 -1.24
N VAL A 31 25.77 22.34 -1.46
CA VAL A 31 24.33 22.62 -1.48
C VAL A 31 23.60 21.86 -2.58
N VAL A 32 24.16 21.82 -3.80
CA VAL A 32 23.60 21.05 -4.92
C VAL A 32 23.60 19.55 -4.59
N GLY A 33 24.70 19.04 -4.03
CA GLY A 33 24.82 17.64 -3.61
C GLY A 33 23.76 17.25 -2.57
N LEU A 34 23.56 18.08 -1.54
CA LEU A 34 22.50 17.88 -0.56
C LEU A 34 21.10 17.93 -1.19
N GLY A 35 20.88 18.85 -2.14
CA GLY A 35 19.62 18.92 -2.88
C GLY A 35 19.30 17.64 -3.66
N VAL A 36 20.29 17.06 -4.34
CA VAL A 36 20.15 15.78 -5.06
C VAL A 36 19.86 14.62 -4.11
N LEU A 37 20.55 14.55 -2.97
CA LEU A 37 20.31 13.51 -1.96
C LEU A 37 18.88 13.55 -1.41
N LEU A 38 18.40 14.74 -1.04
CA LEU A 38 17.02 14.93 -0.55
C LEU A 38 15.98 14.57 -1.62
N TRP A 39 16.22 14.96 -2.87
CA TRP A 39 15.33 14.65 -3.99
C TRP A 39 15.21 13.14 -4.23
N ASN A 40 16.33 12.42 -4.23
CA ASN A 40 16.34 10.97 -4.39
C ASN A 40 15.64 10.26 -3.21
N GLY A 41 15.84 10.76 -1.97
CA GLY A 41 15.14 10.25 -0.80
C GLY A 41 13.62 10.38 -0.92
N LYS A 42 13.13 11.55 -1.36
CA LYS A 42 11.69 11.80 -1.54
C LYS A 42 11.04 10.83 -2.55
N LYS A 43 11.68 10.61 -3.71
CA LYS A 43 11.15 9.70 -4.74
C LYS A 43 10.99 8.27 -4.25
N ASN A 44 11.94 7.78 -3.45
CA ASN A 44 11.87 6.42 -2.91
C ASN A 44 10.73 6.27 -1.90
N ILE A 45 10.47 7.30 -1.10
CA ILE A 45 9.35 7.31 -0.13
C ILE A 45 8.00 7.34 -0.86
N GLU A 46 7.87 8.17 -1.88
CA GLU A 46 6.64 8.30 -2.66
C GLU A 46 6.27 7.01 -3.39
N ALA A 47 7.26 6.33 -3.97
CA ALA A 47 7.05 5.01 -4.61
C ALA A 47 6.54 3.97 -3.60
N LYS A 48 7.12 3.91 -2.40
CA LYS A 48 6.68 3.00 -1.33
C LYS A 48 5.28 3.34 -0.84
N ASN A 49 4.93 4.61 -0.72
CA ASN A 49 3.58 5.01 -0.32
C ASN A 49 2.53 4.53 -1.32
N VAL A 50 2.79 4.66 -2.62
CA VAL A 50 1.86 4.16 -3.66
C VAL A 50 1.71 2.63 -3.58
N GLU A 51 2.80 1.91 -3.30
CA GLU A 51 2.75 0.45 -3.11
C GLU A 51 1.93 0.07 -1.87
N TYR A 52 2.16 0.75 -0.73
CA TYR A 52 1.39 0.52 0.49
C TYR A 52 -0.08 0.86 0.33
N GLU A 53 -0.43 1.93 -0.38
CA GLU A 53 -1.84 2.25 -0.67
C GLU A 53 -2.52 1.16 -1.50
N LYS A 54 -1.82 0.55 -2.45
CA LYS A 54 -2.35 -0.59 -3.21
C LYS A 54 -2.56 -1.81 -2.32
N GLN A 55 -1.57 -2.15 -1.49
CA GLN A 55 -1.68 -3.27 -0.55
C GLN A 55 -2.83 -3.07 0.43
N ILE A 56 -3.01 -1.86 0.97
CA ILE A 56 -4.12 -1.52 1.87
C ILE A 56 -5.45 -1.72 1.16
N LYS A 57 -5.60 -1.26 -0.08
CA LYS A 57 -6.84 -1.45 -0.85
C LYS A 57 -7.15 -2.92 -1.10
N GLU A 58 -6.15 -3.69 -1.52
CA GLU A 58 -6.30 -5.12 -1.78
C GLU A 58 -6.66 -5.90 -0.51
N LEU A 59 -5.98 -5.63 0.60
CA LEU A 59 -6.28 -6.21 1.90
C LEU A 59 -7.68 -5.84 2.39
N GLN A 60 -8.10 -4.59 2.17
CA GLN A 60 -9.42 -4.13 2.55
C GLN A 60 -10.52 -4.85 1.76
N GLU A 61 -10.32 -5.05 0.46
CA GLU A 61 -11.23 -5.80 -0.40
C GLU A 61 -11.37 -7.26 0.06
N GLN A 62 -10.25 -7.93 0.38
CA GLN A 62 -10.26 -9.28 0.94
C GLN A 62 -10.99 -9.37 2.28
N VAL A 63 -10.78 -8.37 3.16
CA VAL A 63 -11.47 -8.31 4.46
C VAL A 63 -12.98 -8.15 4.27
N ASP A 64 -13.42 -7.33 3.32
CA ASP A 64 -14.84 -7.09 3.09
C ASP A 64 -15.51 -8.30 2.41
N GLU A 65 -14.83 -8.98 1.48
CA GLU A 65 -15.29 -10.26 0.91
C GLU A 65 -15.44 -11.34 2.00
N GLU A 66 -14.43 -11.52 2.86
CA GLU A 66 -14.49 -12.51 3.94
C GLU A 66 -15.57 -12.18 4.99
N LYS A 67 -15.85 -10.90 5.23
CA LYS A 67 -17.00 -10.50 6.07
C LYS A 67 -18.33 -10.89 5.44
N GLN A 68 -18.53 -10.61 4.14
CA GLN A 68 -19.75 -11.01 3.43
C GLN A 68 -19.93 -12.53 3.46
N ARG A 69 -18.86 -13.27 3.18
CA ARG A 69 -18.86 -14.74 3.26
C ARG A 69 -19.19 -15.24 4.66
N THR A 70 -18.71 -14.56 5.70
CA THR A 70 -19.03 -14.89 7.10
C THR A 70 -20.50 -14.65 7.41
N GLU A 71 -21.10 -13.58 6.89
CA GLU A 71 -22.54 -13.32 7.03
C GLU A 71 -23.38 -14.38 6.33
N GLU A 72 -23.06 -14.72 5.09
CA GLU A 72 -23.71 -15.79 4.32
C GLU A 72 -23.63 -17.15 5.05
N LEU A 73 -22.46 -17.50 5.58
CA LEU A 73 -22.28 -18.72 6.37
C LEU A 73 -23.13 -18.72 7.64
N ASN A 74 -23.29 -17.58 8.30
CA ASN A 74 -24.14 -17.45 9.48
C ASN A 74 -25.62 -17.62 9.14
N GLU A 75 -26.08 -17.11 8.00
CA GLU A 75 -27.45 -17.33 7.53
C GLU A 75 -27.68 -18.78 7.13
N TYR A 76 -26.76 -19.38 6.39
CA TYR A 76 -26.81 -20.79 6.03
C TYR A 76 -26.84 -21.69 7.28
N LYS A 77 -26.01 -21.38 8.29
CA LYS A 77 -26.01 -22.08 9.57
C LYS A 77 -27.37 -22.04 10.27
N LYS A 78 -28.09 -20.91 10.20
CA LYS A 78 -29.47 -20.83 10.74
C LYS A 78 -30.42 -21.70 9.93
N TYR A 79 -30.36 -21.65 8.60
CA TYR A 79 -31.23 -22.44 7.72
C TYR A 79 -31.08 -23.96 7.96
N VAL A 80 -29.86 -24.48 8.05
CA VAL A 80 -29.64 -25.93 8.27
C VAL A 80 -30.10 -26.40 9.66
N GLN A 81 -30.25 -25.49 10.63
CA GLN A 81 -30.83 -25.80 11.93
C GLN A 81 -32.37 -25.80 11.93
N THR A 82 -33.01 -25.38 10.84
CA THR A 82 -34.47 -25.33 10.77
C THR A 82 -35.07 -26.73 10.56
N LYS A 83 -36.33 -26.88 11.02
CA LYS A 83 -37.13 -28.09 10.75
C LYS A 83 -37.38 -28.31 9.25
N LYS A 84 -37.46 -27.23 8.46
CA LYS A 84 -37.63 -27.30 7.00
C LYS A 84 -36.46 -28.03 6.34
N PHE A 85 -35.23 -27.71 6.74
CA PHE A 85 -34.05 -28.42 6.23
C PHE A 85 -34.07 -29.91 6.61
N ALA A 86 -34.45 -30.24 7.85
CA ALA A 86 -34.60 -31.64 8.27
C ALA A 86 -35.68 -32.38 7.47
N GLU A 87 -36.80 -31.71 7.16
CA GLU A 87 -37.88 -32.26 6.35
C GLU A 87 -37.46 -32.46 4.89
N GLU A 88 -36.78 -31.48 4.28
CA GLU A 88 -36.24 -31.60 2.92
C GLU A 88 -35.24 -32.74 2.82
N ILE A 89 -34.32 -32.88 3.79
CA ILE A 89 -33.38 -34.01 3.84
C ILE A 89 -34.11 -35.34 4.06
N ALA A 90 -35.16 -35.38 4.89
CA ALA A 90 -35.99 -36.56 5.11
C ALA A 90 -36.71 -37.01 3.82
N LYS A 91 -37.28 -36.06 3.10
CA LYS A 91 -37.95 -36.27 1.81
C LYS A 91 -36.97 -36.71 0.72
N ASP A 92 -35.85 -36.01 0.58
CA ASP A 92 -34.86 -36.23 -0.49
C ASP A 92 -34.01 -37.49 -0.27
N LYS A 93 -33.42 -37.66 0.93
CA LYS A 93 -32.52 -38.79 1.21
C LYS A 93 -33.24 -40.07 1.61
N PHE A 94 -34.33 -39.96 2.38
CA PHE A 94 -35.01 -41.11 2.94
C PHE A 94 -36.36 -41.40 2.26
N GLY A 95 -36.80 -40.55 1.31
CA GLY A 95 -38.06 -40.72 0.60
C GLY A 95 -39.29 -40.63 1.51
N LEU A 96 -39.13 -40.03 2.70
CA LEU A 96 -40.20 -39.91 3.68
C LEU A 96 -41.20 -38.86 3.21
N ILE A 97 -42.49 -39.16 3.30
CA ILE A 97 -43.58 -38.24 2.95
C ILE A 97 -44.57 -38.15 4.10
N TYR A 98 -45.31 -37.05 4.16
CA TYR A 98 -46.41 -36.99 5.11
C TYR A 98 -47.55 -37.93 4.67
N PRO A 99 -48.31 -38.50 5.62
CA PRO A 99 -49.39 -39.45 5.33
C PRO A 99 -50.46 -38.92 4.36
N ASP A 100 -50.63 -37.60 4.30
CA ASP A 100 -51.57 -36.86 3.47
C ASP A 100 -50.97 -36.33 2.15
N GLU A 101 -49.67 -36.51 1.90
CA GLU A 101 -49.02 -36.11 0.64
C GLU A 101 -49.12 -37.21 -0.44
N ILE A 102 -49.60 -36.86 -1.64
CA ILE A 102 -49.70 -37.77 -2.80
C ILE A 102 -48.60 -37.44 -3.81
N ILE A 103 -47.68 -38.39 -4.10
CA ILE A 103 -46.64 -38.22 -5.13
C ILE A 103 -47.09 -38.78 -6.48
N PHE A 104 -47.05 -37.95 -7.54
CA PHE A 104 -47.19 -38.41 -8.92
C PHE A 104 -45.81 -38.65 -9.56
N LYS A 105 -45.43 -39.92 -9.74
CA LYS A 105 -44.29 -40.30 -10.59
C LYS A 105 -44.80 -40.62 -12.00
N GLY A 106 -44.39 -39.82 -12.99
CA GLY A 106 -44.73 -40.09 -14.40
C GLY A 106 -44.14 -41.42 -14.86
N LYS A 107 -44.94 -42.24 -15.55
CA LYS A 107 -44.41 -43.41 -16.28
C LYS A 107 -43.51 -42.92 -17.41
N LYS A 108 -42.25 -43.36 -17.41
CA LYS A 108 -41.47 -43.44 -18.65
C LYS A 108 -42.04 -44.54 -19.54
#